data_AF-A0AAN6ZD63-F1
#
_entry.id   AF-A0AAN6ZD63-F1
#
_cell.length_a   1.000
_cell.length_b   1.000
_cell.length_c   1.000
_cell.angle_alpha   90.00
_cell.angle_beta   90.00
_cell.angle_gamma   90.00
#
_symmetry.space_group_name_H-M   'P 1'
#
loop_
_entity.id
_entity.type
_entity.pdbx_description
1 polymer ?
#
loop_
_entity_poly.entity_id
_entity_poly.type
_entity_poly.pdbx_seq_one_letter_code
_entity_poly.pdbx_strand_id
1 'polypeptide(L)'
;MATRSVSPGGALLRASRMFSLPNAIPPPPGDAAAGTNHTRSDTMTLSFPTHQVITTLNSSRKAGDWGLKRPLPLKSTTKSSNPMLRIKAIDTIEQITDFTSATDHGITLRKFQELGIPITARRPADGSKDSSPAALNLPQKSVFESDIDKTDIPPKQRVDTVDRRWKFTGPWLAGMTQGEFDKWLVKEVRPRRRAFRRFLKTKIAKDMHTAAMQSALDKGEQLQADPVDAESVTDDQLIDYLRMLRHNNQDLYDMVGRFLDLAPIRPPSLDTSSLQPGSKVDLREPSNPYAEHGPPVTHPSAGLSYLRTSMYMENHPIYGPQKDHAPVQARVLTPRRPAQARPAMLGVAGFVATTPLGDTVSNIRSTSLLDKVDPSIVGGGKVWMRVQKASVDSEGRMVVTLLDASLESKLVAQELLGEAACLGVQRAAEARAKPESATDIRKRYSAPTMSSAKGYGFGPSE
;
A
#
# COMPACT_ATOMS: atom_id res chain seq x y z
N MET A 1 -31.40 34.92 11.07
CA MET A 1 -32.12 33.78 11.67
C MET A 1 -31.49 33.47 13.02
N ALA A 2 -32.23 33.65 14.11
CA ALA A 2 -31.74 33.31 15.44
C ALA A 2 -31.49 31.79 15.49
N THR A 3 -30.23 31.40 15.70
CA THR A 3 -29.86 30.00 15.89
C THR A 3 -30.56 29.50 17.13
N ARG A 4 -31.56 28.63 16.96
CA ARG A 4 -32.24 27.97 18.08
C ARG A 4 -31.16 27.23 18.87
N SER A 5 -30.87 27.68 20.09
CA SER A 5 -29.83 27.08 20.93
C SER A 5 -30.16 25.61 21.14
N VAL A 6 -29.18 24.74 20.90
CA VAL A 6 -29.33 23.31 21.11
C VAL A 6 -29.61 23.07 22.59
N SER A 7 -30.58 22.21 22.92
CA SER A 7 -30.86 21.88 24.32
C SER A 7 -29.62 21.27 25.00
N PRO A 8 -29.45 21.43 26.32
CA PRO A 8 -28.31 20.85 27.04
C PRO A 8 -28.15 19.34 26.79
N GLY A 9 -29.27 18.59 26.77
CA GLY A 9 -29.25 17.16 26.44
C GLY A 9 -28.83 16.87 25.00
N GLY A 10 -29.27 17.68 24.02
CA GLY A 10 -28.85 17.54 22.63
C GLY A 10 -27.37 17.84 22.42
N ALA A 11 -26.80 18.77 23.19
CA ALA A 11 -25.37 19.06 23.16
C ALA A 11 -24.54 17.88 23.69
N LEU A 12 -24.99 17.22 24.76
CA LEU A 12 -24.33 16.02 25.31
C LEU A 12 -24.41 14.83 24.34
N LEU A 13 -25.56 14.62 23.69
CA LEU A 13 -25.71 13.55 22.69
C LEU A 13 -24.77 13.75 21.50
N ARG A 14 -24.64 14.99 21.00
CA ARG A 14 -23.71 15.32 19.90
C ARG A 14 -22.25 15.00 20.22
N ALA A 15 -21.84 15.19 21.48
CA ALA A 15 -20.48 14.89 21.94
C ALA A 15 -20.31 13.45 22.46
N SER A 16 -21.37 12.64 22.46
CA SER A 16 -21.33 11.28 23.00
C SER A 16 -20.52 10.33 22.12
N ARG A 17 -19.91 9.31 22.74
CA ARG A 17 -19.12 8.29 22.02
C ARG A 17 -19.96 7.49 21.01
N MET A 18 -21.23 7.26 21.30
CA MET A 18 -22.11 6.55 20.37
C MET A 18 -22.34 7.35 19.08
N PHE A 19 -22.53 8.68 19.19
CA PHE A 19 -22.68 9.57 18.04
C PHE A 19 -21.37 9.80 17.26
N SER A 20 -20.22 9.44 17.84
CA SER A 20 -18.93 9.44 17.13
C SER A 20 -18.70 8.19 16.27
N LEU A 21 -19.57 7.18 16.35
CA LEU A 21 -19.47 6.01 15.48
C LEU A 21 -19.72 6.41 14.03
N PRO A 22 -18.77 6.14 13.12
CA PRO A 22 -18.97 6.46 11.72
C PRO A 22 -20.06 5.57 11.11
N ASN A 23 -20.79 6.12 10.15
CA ASN A 23 -21.66 5.31 9.30
C ASN A 23 -20.80 4.29 8.54
N ALA A 24 -21.37 3.10 8.29
CA ALA A 24 -20.68 2.07 7.54
C ALA A 24 -20.29 2.58 6.15
N ILE A 25 -19.01 2.45 5.81
CA ILE A 25 -18.52 2.79 4.48
C ILE A 25 -18.94 1.71 3.48
N PRO A 26 -19.06 2.03 2.17
CA PRO A 26 -19.37 1.03 1.17
C PRO A 26 -18.35 -0.12 1.18
N PRO A 27 -18.78 -1.35 0.87
CA PRO A 27 -17.86 -2.49 0.78
C PRO A 27 -16.84 -2.27 -0.36
N PRO A 28 -15.72 -3.02 -0.35
CA PRO A 28 -14.73 -2.97 -1.41
C PRO A 28 -15.37 -3.11 -2.79
N PRO A 29 -15.06 -2.22 -3.75
CA PRO A 29 -15.57 -2.34 -5.10
C PRO A 29 -15.18 -3.73 -5.65
N GLY A 30 -16.17 -4.48 -6.13
CA GLY A 30 -15.92 -5.72 -6.84
C GLY A 30 -15.77 -5.46 -8.33
N ASP A 31 -15.15 -6.38 -9.06
CA ASP A 31 -15.18 -6.37 -10.52
C ASP A 31 -16.63 -6.42 -11.00
N ALA A 32 -17.17 -5.27 -11.42
CA ALA A 32 -18.53 -5.16 -11.95
C ALA A 32 -18.74 -6.07 -13.19
N ALA A 33 -17.65 -6.40 -13.90
CA ALA A 33 -17.63 -7.31 -15.04
C ALA A 33 -17.77 -8.81 -14.67
N ALA A 34 -17.55 -9.18 -13.40
CA ALA A 34 -17.63 -10.57 -12.95
C ALA A 34 -19.06 -10.99 -12.54
N GLY A 35 -20.06 -10.39 -13.20
CA GLY A 35 -21.50 -10.46 -12.91
C GLY A 35 -22.17 -11.84 -13.02
N THR A 36 -21.43 -12.95 -13.03
CA THR A 36 -22.01 -14.31 -13.09
C THR A 36 -21.31 -15.36 -12.23
N ASN A 37 -20.12 -15.11 -11.66
CA ASN A 37 -19.33 -16.15 -10.96
C ASN A 37 -18.80 -15.73 -9.58
N HIS A 38 -19.47 -14.81 -8.88
CA HIS A 38 -19.10 -14.46 -7.51
C HIS A 38 -19.80 -15.35 -6.49
N THR A 39 -19.26 -16.55 -6.29
CA THR A 39 -19.36 -17.29 -5.02
C THR A 39 -18.56 -16.55 -3.94
N ARG A 40 -18.94 -15.30 -3.60
CA ARG A 40 -18.46 -14.67 -2.36
C ARG A 40 -19.33 -15.22 -1.24
N SER A 41 -18.72 -16.01 -0.36
CA SER A 41 -19.42 -16.43 0.87
C SER A 41 -19.72 -15.19 1.71
N ASP A 42 -20.92 -15.12 2.29
CA ASP A 42 -21.31 -14.05 3.23
C ASP A 42 -20.38 -13.98 4.46
N THR A 43 -19.63 -15.04 4.72
CA THR A 43 -18.65 -15.15 5.81
C THR A 43 -17.22 -14.80 5.40
N MET A 44 -16.96 -14.51 4.13
CA MET A 44 -15.61 -14.19 3.65
C MET A 44 -15.17 -12.81 4.15
N THR A 45 -13.95 -12.71 4.70
CA THR A 45 -13.37 -11.44 5.13
C THR A 45 -13.23 -10.48 3.94
N LEU A 46 -13.63 -9.23 4.13
CA LEU A 46 -13.50 -8.18 3.13
C LEU A 46 -12.05 -7.71 2.99
N SER A 47 -11.73 -6.98 1.93
CA SER A 47 -10.37 -6.43 1.72
C SER A 47 -10.00 -5.35 2.75
N PHE A 48 -10.97 -4.55 3.18
CA PHE A 48 -10.81 -3.52 4.21
C PHE A 48 -12.05 -3.48 5.12
N PRO A 49 -11.92 -3.01 6.39
CA PRO A 49 -13.04 -2.96 7.32
C PRO A 49 -14.08 -1.90 6.93
N THR A 50 -15.36 -2.25 7.01
CA THR A 50 -16.48 -1.33 6.71
C THR A 50 -17.14 -0.73 7.96
N HIS A 51 -17.03 -1.43 9.09
CA HIS A 51 -17.60 -1.02 10.39
C HIS A 51 -16.49 -0.73 11.40
N GLN A 52 -16.75 0.21 12.31
CA GLN A 52 -15.86 0.51 13.42
C GLN A 52 -15.71 -0.70 14.36
N VAL A 53 -14.47 -0.97 14.76
CA VAL A 53 -14.16 -1.96 15.80
C VAL A 53 -14.33 -1.32 17.17
N ILE A 54 -15.09 -1.96 18.05
CA ILE A 54 -15.37 -1.52 19.41
C ILE A 54 -14.72 -2.51 20.39
N THR A 55 -14.19 -1.96 21.48
CA THR A 55 -13.58 -2.71 22.58
C THR A 55 -14.18 -2.27 23.91
N THR A 56 -14.00 -3.09 24.95
CA THR A 56 -14.51 -2.84 26.30
C THR A 56 -13.50 -3.22 27.35
N LEU A 57 -13.69 -2.71 28.57
CA LEU A 57 -12.91 -3.10 29.74
C LEU A 57 -13.27 -4.51 30.18
N ASN A 58 -12.31 -5.21 30.79
CA ASN A 58 -12.51 -6.60 31.22
C ASN A 58 -13.63 -6.75 32.27
N SER A 59 -13.83 -5.75 33.14
CA SER A 59 -14.92 -5.72 34.13
C SER A 59 -16.29 -5.64 33.45
N SER A 60 -16.52 -4.66 32.59
CA SER A 60 -17.76 -4.49 31.83
C SER A 60 -18.04 -5.68 30.91
N ARG A 61 -16.99 -6.26 30.31
CA ARG A 61 -17.08 -7.44 29.46
C ARG A 61 -17.68 -8.65 30.18
N LYS A 62 -17.33 -8.87 31.46
CA LYS A 62 -17.92 -9.97 32.27
C LYS A 62 -19.42 -9.80 32.47
N ALA A 63 -19.90 -8.55 32.52
CA ALA A 63 -21.32 -8.22 32.59
C ALA A 63 -22.00 -8.18 31.21
N GLY A 64 -21.25 -8.33 30.11
CA GLY A 64 -21.76 -8.20 28.75
C GLY A 64 -22.05 -6.75 28.35
N ASP A 65 -21.56 -5.76 29.09
CA ASP A 65 -21.75 -4.34 28.79
C ASP A 65 -20.73 -3.85 27.76
N TRP A 66 -21.25 -3.28 26.67
CA TRP A 66 -20.47 -2.69 25.57
C TRP A 66 -20.81 -1.22 25.30
N GLY A 67 -21.55 -0.56 26.20
CA GLY A 67 -22.05 0.80 25.98
C GLY A 67 -23.05 0.89 24.83
N LEU A 68 -23.79 -0.21 24.59
CA LEU A 68 -24.81 -0.34 23.55
C LEU A 68 -26.20 -0.31 24.15
N LYS A 69 -27.23 -0.40 23.29
CA LYS A 69 -28.63 -0.44 23.71
C LYS A 69 -28.92 -1.55 24.74
N ARG A 70 -28.24 -2.69 24.63
CA ARG A 70 -28.44 -3.87 25.49
C ARG A 70 -27.11 -4.61 25.72
N PRO A 71 -26.97 -5.35 26.82
CA PRO A 71 -25.81 -6.20 27.05
C PRO A 71 -25.76 -7.35 26.05
N LEU A 72 -24.57 -7.70 25.59
CA LEU A 72 -24.34 -8.75 24.61
C LEU A 72 -24.20 -10.13 25.26
N PRO A 73 -24.53 -11.23 24.55
CA PRO A 73 -24.39 -12.59 25.07
C PRO A 73 -22.97 -12.93 25.50
N LEU A 74 -22.80 -13.41 26.74
CA LEU A 74 -21.49 -13.73 27.30
C LEU A 74 -20.80 -14.91 26.60
N LYS A 75 -21.56 -15.86 26.05
CA LYS A 75 -21.05 -17.08 25.39
C LYS A 75 -20.09 -16.78 24.25
N SER A 76 -20.43 -15.80 23.40
CA SER A 76 -19.63 -15.43 22.23
C SER A 76 -18.66 -14.27 22.49
N THR A 77 -18.91 -13.46 23.51
CA THR A 77 -18.17 -12.20 23.72
C THR A 77 -17.08 -12.29 24.79
N THR A 78 -17.04 -13.30 25.67
CA THR A 78 -16.11 -13.34 26.82
C THR A 78 -14.86 -14.21 26.62
N LYS A 79 -14.91 -15.24 25.77
CA LYS A 79 -13.83 -16.25 25.68
C LYS A 79 -12.60 -15.82 24.87
N SER A 80 -12.70 -14.79 24.04
CA SER A 80 -11.56 -14.35 23.21
C SER A 80 -10.54 -13.55 24.03
N SER A 81 -9.25 -13.67 23.72
CA SER A 81 -8.21 -12.84 24.35
C SER A 81 -8.36 -11.36 23.99
N ASN A 82 -8.68 -11.07 22.73
CA ASN A 82 -8.92 -9.72 22.23
C ASN A 82 -10.43 -9.46 22.09
N PRO A 83 -11.02 -8.60 22.95
CA PRO A 83 -12.44 -8.24 22.87
C PRO A 83 -12.67 -7.21 21.76
N MET A 84 -12.85 -7.67 20.52
CA MET A 84 -13.09 -6.82 19.35
C MET A 84 -14.40 -7.21 18.68
N LEU A 85 -15.35 -6.26 18.60
CA LEU A 85 -16.65 -6.46 17.96
C LEU A 85 -16.91 -5.37 16.93
N ARG A 86 -17.72 -5.71 15.91
CA ARG A 86 -18.32 -4.75 14.99
C ARG A 86 -19.83 -4.90 15.04
N ILE A 87 -20.52 -3.77 14.91
CA ILE A 87 -21.98 -3.68 15.02
C ILE A 87 -22.52 -3.34 13.64
N LYS A 88 -23.44 -4.17 13.14
CA LYS A 88 -24.17 -3.91 11.90
C LYS A 88 -25.39 -3.03 12.17
N ALA A 89 -26.13 -3.38 13.21
CA ALA A 89 -27.29 -2.61 13.66
C ALA A 89 -27.38 -2.61 15.19
N ILE A 90 -27.61 -1.43 15.77
CA ILE A 90 -27.78 -1.28 17.23
C ILE A 90 -29.04 -2.01 17.69
N ASP A 91 -30.09 -1.96 16.88
CA ASP A 91 -31.35 -2.65 17.12
C ASP A 91 -31.97 -3.11 15.79
N THR A 92 -32.25 -4.40 15.66
CA THR A 92 -32.92 -4.99 14.51
C THR A 92 -34.42 -5.13 14.76
N ILE A 93 -35.18 -5.51 13.72
CA ILE A 93 -36.61 -5.82 13.81
C ILE A 93 -36.88 -6.94 14.84
N GLU A 94 -35.91 -7.85 15.00
CA GLU A 94 -35.94 -8.96 15.96
C GLU A 94 -35.63 -8.50 17.40
N GLN A 95 -35.46 -7.20 17.64
CA GLN A 95 -35.14 -6.62 18.95
C GLN A 95 -33.83 -7.15 19.53
N ILE A 96 -32.88 -7.50 18.66
CA ILE A 96 -31.51 -7.89 19.03
C ILE A 96 -30.51 -6.91 18.43
N THR A 97 -29.33 -6.84 19.03
CA THR A 97 -28.23 -6.06 18.46
C THR A 97 -27.48 -6.99 17.51
N ASP A 98 -27.43 -6.63 16.24
CA ASP A 98 -26.70 -7.42 15.24
C ASP A 98 -25.21 -7.05 15.30
N PHE A 99 -24.41 -7.99 15.79
CA PHE A 99 -22.97 -7.83 15.96
C PHE A 99 -22.25 -9.07 15.46
N THR A 100 -20.98 -8.88 15.12
CA THR A 100 -20.09 -9.99 14.79
C THR A 100 -18.68 -9.70 15.30
N SER A 101 -17.84 -10.73 15.32
CA SER A 101 -16.43 -10.56 15.67
C SER A 101 -15.74 -9.63 14.66
N ALA A 102 -14.87 -8.77 15.18
CA ALA A 102 -14.02 -7.87 14.39
C ALA A 102 -12.52 -8.15 14.56
N THR A 103 -12.17 -9.31 15.15
CA THR A 103 -10.78 -9.74 15.31
C THR A 103 -10.09 -9.99 13.97
N ASP A 104 -10.85 -10.30 12.92
CA ASP A 104 -10.38 -10.47 11.54
C ASP A 104 -9.61 -9.24 11.06
N HIS A 105 -10.21 -8.05 11.11
CA HIS A 105 -9.54 -6.81 10.69
C HIS A 105 -8.69 -6.20 11.80
N GLY A 106 -9.15 -6.20 13.05
CA GLY A 106 -8.45 -5.54 14.15
C GLY A 106 -7.08 -6.15 14.46
N ILE A 107 -6.96 -7.48 14.40
CA ILE A 107 -5.66 -8.17 14.58
C ILE A 107 -4.82 -8.09 13.32
N THR A 108 -5.42 -8.13 12.12
CA THR A 108 -4.67 -7.96 10.87
C THR A 108 -3.99 -6.59 10.79
N LEU A 109 -4.65 -5.53 11.27
CA LEU A 109 -4.01 -4.21 11.38
C LEU A 109 -2.79 -4.24 12.32
N ARG A 110 -2.91 -4.86 13.50
CA ARG A 110 -1.80 -4.98 14.44
C ARG A 110 -0.63 -5.77 13.85
N LYS A 111 -0.92 -6.91 13.23
CA LYS A 111 0.08 -7.73 12.52
C LYS A 111 0.79 -6.95 11.43
N PHE A 112 0.09 -6.08 10.70
CA PHE A 112 0.70 -5.23 9.68
C PHE A 112 1.61 -4.16 10.29
N GLN A 113 1.18 -3.53 11.38
CA GLN A 113 1.96 -2.51 12.08
C GLN A 113 3.23 -3.11 12.72
N GLU A 114 3.16 -4.36 13.18
CA GLU A 114 4.32 -5.13 13.67
C GLU A 114 5.37 -5.40 12.58
N LEU A 115 5.01 -5.37 11.29
CA LEU A 115 5.97 -5.51 10.20
C LEU A 115 6.90 -4.29 10.07
N GLY A 116 6.55 -3.13 10.64
CA GLY A 116 7.37 -1.92 10.56
C GLY A 116 7.53 -1.34 9.14
N ILE A 117 6.67 -1.73 8.18
CA ILE A 117 6.80 -1.30 6.79
C ILE A 117 6.00 -0.02 6.49
N PRO A 118 6.58 0.94 5.72
CA PRO A 118 5.85 2.07 5.19
C PRO A 118 4.97 1.65 4.02
N ILE A 119 3.96 2.46 3.73
CA ILE A 119 3.19 2.36 2.49
C ILE A 119 3.70 3.43 1.53
N THR A 120 3.99 3.01 0.31
CA THR A 120 4.66 3.83 -0.70
C THR A 120 3.75 4.07 -1.90
N ALA A 121 3.92 5.21 -2.55
CA ALA A 121 3.20 5.48 -3.79
C ALA A 121 3.62 4.46 -4.85
N ARG A 122 2.65 4.00 -5.66
CA ARG A 122 2.97 3.17 -6.81
C ARG A 122 3.89 3.97 -7.74
N ARG A 123 4.85 3.29 -8.37
CA ARG A 123 5.62 3.87 -9.46
C ARG A 123 4.79 3.63 -10.73
N PRO A 124 4.66 4.60 -11.65
CA PRO A 124 4.08 4.32 -12.95
C PRO A 124 4.86 3.17 -13.59
N ALA A 125 4.18 2.21 -14.20
CA ALA A 125 4.80 1.03 -14.80
C ALA A 125 5.64 1.35 -16.05
N ASP A 126 5.76 2.63 -16.41
CA ASP A 126 6.42 3.00 -17.64
C ASP A 126 7.92 2.73 -17.63
N GLY A 127 8.39 2.24 -18.78
CA GLY A 127 9.77 1.98 -19.12
C GLY A 127 10.59 3.26 -19.25
N SER A 128 10.65 4.06 -18.18
CA SER A 128 11.82 4.90 -17.99
C SER A 128 13.03 3.98 -18.14
N LYS A 129 14.10 4.46 -18.75
CA LYS A 129 15.38 3.72 -18.89
C LYS A 129 15.94 3.18 -17.56
N ASP A 130 15.26 3.47 -16.44
CA ASP A 130 15.48 2.96 -15.11
C ASP A 130 14.65 1.72 -14.76
N SER A 131 13.90 1.04 -15.64
CA SER A 131 13.35 -0.31 -15.35
C SER A 131 14.45 -1.38 -15.25
N SER A 132 15.65 -0.99 -14.85
CA SER A 132 16.73 -1.85 -14.45
C SER A 132 16.38 -2.52 -13.10
N PRO A 133 16.88 -3.73 -12.84
CA PRO A 133 16.77 -4.36 -11.52
C PRO A 133 17.35 -3.50 -10.39
N ALA A 134 18.17 -2.47 -10.71
CA ALA A 134 18.66 -1.49 -9.75
C ALA A 134 17.55 -0.55 -9.24
N ALA A 135 16.54 -0.21 -10.04
CA ALA A 135 15.45 0.68 -9.60
C ALA A 135 14.38 -0.01 -8.75
N LEU A 136 14.37 -1.34 -8.69
CA LEU A 136 13.63 -2.09 -7.67
C LEU A 136 14.20 -1.84 -6.27
N ASN A 137 15.47 -1.44 -6.17
CA ASN A 137 16.18 -1.18 -4.93
C ASN A 137 16.27 0.31 -4.56
N LEU A 138 15.74 1.22 -5.40
CA LEU A 138 15.71 2.63 -5.04
C LEU A 138 14.71 2.87 -3.89
N PRO A 139 15.03 3.78 -2.95
CA PRO A 139 14.11 4.15 -1.88
C PRO A 139 12.82 4.68 -2.48
N GLN A 140 11.72 4.02 -2.14
CA GLN A 140 10.41 4.35 -2.67
C GLN A 140 9.87 5.61 -2.00
N LYS A 141 9.13 6.40 -2.76
CA LYS A 141 8.56 7.65 -2.28
C LYS A 141 7.41 7.37 -1.30
N SER A 142 7.47 8.01 -0.14
CA SER A 142 6.41 8.01 0.86
C SER A 142 5.10 8.56 0.27
N VAL A 143 3.97 8.04 0.75
CA VAL A 143 2.66 8.61 0.41
C VAL A 143 2.45 9.96 1.09
N PHE A 144 3.01 10.15 2.29
CA PHE A 144 2.82 11.35 3.12
C PHE A 144 3.77 12.50 2.75
N GLU A 145 4.09 12.62 1.47
CA GLU A 145 4.89 13.72 0.96
C GLU A 145 4.01 14.92 0.64
N SER A 146 4.55 16.11 0.89
CA SER A 146 3.82 17.36 0.69
C SER A 146 3.40 17.60 -0.77
N ASP A 147 3.97 16.90 -1.73
CA ASP A 147 3.61 17.05 -3.13
C ASP A 147 2.60 16.01 -3.64
N ILE A 148 2.37 14.92 -2.89
CA ILE A 148 1.40 13.87 -3.20
C ILE A 148 0.15 14.02 -2.33
N ASP A 149 0.32 14.13 -1.01
CA ASP A 149 -0.79 14.19 -0.05
C ASP A 149 -1.34 15.62 0.07
N LYS A 150 -1.99 16.08 -0.99
CA LYS A 150 -2.68 17.37 -1.07
C LYS A 150 -4.06 17.20 -1.68
N THR A 151 -5.10 17.48 -0.88
CA THR A 151 -6.49 17.48 -1.35
C THR A 151 -7.06 18.87 -1.55
N ASP A 152 -6.65 19.84 -0.74
CA ASP A 152 -7.12 21.23 -0.83
C ASP A 152 -6.22 22.04 -1.77
N ILE A 153 -6.52 21.95 -3.07
CA ILE A 153 -5.78 22.65 -4.11
C ILE A 153 -6.71 23.69 -4.74
N PRO A 154 -6.31 24.97 -4.83
CA PRO A 154 -7.12 26.00 -5.45
C PRO A 154 -7.30 25.70 -6.94
N PRO A 155 -8.44 26.04 -7.56
CA PRO A 155 -8.79 25.62 -8.92
C PRO A 155 -7.77 26.07 -9.98
N LYS A 156 -7.03 27.15 -9.72
CA LYS A 156 -5.96 27.66 -10.60
C LYS A 156 -4.74 26.74 -10.65
N GLN A 157 -4.37 26.11 -9.53
CA GLN A 157 -3.16 25.25 -9.39
C GLN A 157 -3.46 23.76 -9.56
N ARG A 158 -4.74 23.37 -9.63
CA ARG A 158 -5.15 21.99 -9.87
C ARG A 158 -4.60 21.43 -11.17
N VAL A 159 -4.37 22.28 -12.17
CA VAL A 159 -3.89 21.95 -13.51
C VAL A 159 -2.45 21.43 -13.48
N ASP A 160 -1.57 22.12 -12.76
CA ASP A 160 -0.13 21.78 -12.74
C ASP A 160 0.15 20.58 -11.82
N THR A 161 -0.81 20.24 -10.95
CA THR A 161 -0.70 19.19 -9.94
C THR A 161 -1.56 17.97 -10.24
N VAL A 162 -2.29 17.92 -11.37
CA VAL A 162 -3.16 16.79 -11.76
C VAL A 162 -2.41 15.45 -11.66
N ASP A 163 -1.15 15.42 -12.09
CA ASP A 163 -0.36 14.20 -12.18
C ASP A 163 0.08 13.65 -10.82
N ARG A 164 0.08 14.46 -9.76
CA ARG A 164 0.51 14.04 -8.41
C ARG A 164 -0.64 13.79 -7.45
N ARG A 165 -1.82 14.32 -7.77
CA ARG A 165 -3.02 14.17 -6.95
C ARG A 165 -3.52 12.73 -6.98
N TRP A 166 -3.96 12.26 -5.82
CA TRP A 166 -4.62 10.97 -5.68
C TRP A 166 -6.15 11.10 -5.56
N LYS A 167 -6.67 12.25 -5.10
CA LYS A 167 -8.10 12.50 -4.91
C LYS A 167 -8.68 13.41 -5.98
N PHE A 168 -9.65 12.86 -6.72
CA PHE A 168 -10.38 13.53 -7.80
C PHE A 168 -11.87 13.61 -7.46
N THR A 169 -12.53 14.68 -7.90
CA THR A 169 -13.98 14.84 -7.73
C THR A 169 -14.74 14.10 -8.83
N GLY A 170 -14.19 14.10 -10.03
CA GLY A 170 -14.74 13.38 -11.16
C GLY A 170 -14.48 11.89 -11.06
N PRO A 171 -15.34 11.07 -11.69
CA PRO A 171 -15.11 9.63 -11.73
C PRO A 171 -13.94 9.28 -12.66
N TRP A 172 -13.43 8.06 -12.50
CA TRP A 172 -12.48 7.49 -13.46
C TRP A 172 -13.25 6.78 -14.58
N LEU A 173 -13.16 7.33 -15.80
CA LEU A 173 -14.00 6.90 -16.92
C LEU A 173 -13.74 5.46 -17.36
N ALA A 174 -12.49 5.01 -17.32
CA ALA A 174 -12.12 3.66 -17.76
C ALA A 174 -12.61 2.56 -16.82
N GLY A 175 -12.89 2.89 -15.54
CA GLY A 175 -13.42 1.93 -14.57
C GLY A 175 -14.94 1.89 -14.48
N MET A 176 -15.66 2.76 -15.19
CA MET A 176 -17.12 2.80 -15.16
C MET A 176 -17.73 1.81 -16.14
N THR A 177 -18.84 1.18 -15.75
CA THR A 177 -19.66 0.42 -16.70
C THR A 177 -20.37 1.37 -17.67
N GLN A 178 -20.74 0.88 -18.86
CA GLN A 178 -21.43 1.69 -19.86
C GLN A 178 -22.72 2.34 -19.32
N GLY A 179 -23.51 1.59 -18.55
CA GLY A 179 -24.75 2.11 -17.95
C GLY A 179 -24.51 3.17 -16.87
N GLU A 180 -23.42 3.08 -16.11
CA GLU A 180 -23.01 4.13 -15.15
C GLU A 180 -22.52 5.38 -15.87
N PHE A 181 -21.74 5.20 -16.94
CA PHE A 181 -21.25 6.29 -17.77
C PHE A 181 -22.41 7.07 -18.41
N ASP A 182 -23.41 6.41 -18.97
CA ASP A 182 -24.58 7.07 -19.56
C ASP A 182 -25.38 7.86 -18.50
N LYS A 183 -25.56 7.27 -17.31
CA LYS A 183 -26.22 7.95 -16.18
C LYS A 183 -25.43 9.17 -15.74
N TRP A 184 -24.10 9.07 -15.66
CA TRP A 184 -23.21 10.17 -15.30
C TRP A 184 -23.26 11.29 -16.34
N LEU A 185 -23.24 10.97 -17.63
CA LEU A 185 -23.37 11.96 -18.70
C LEU A 185 -24.68 12.76 -18.58
N VAL A 186 -25.79 12.07 -18.33
CA VAL A 186 -27.11 12.72 -18.23
C VAL A 186 -27.23 13.57 -16.97
N LYS A 187 -26.77 13.06 -15.81
CA LYS A 187 -26.93 13.73 -14.52
C LYS A 187 -25.90 14.82 -14.24
N GLU A 188 -24.63 14.57 -14.55
CA GLU A 188 -23.52 15.44 -14.14
C GLU A 188 -22.99 16.32 -15.29
N VAL A 189 -22.81 15.75 -16.50
CA VAL A 189 -22.14 16.46 -17.60
C VAL A 189 -23.10 17.36 -18.39
N ARG A 190 -24.25 16.84 -18.83
CA ARG A 190 -25.23 17.59 -19.64
C ARG A 190 -25.70 18.91 -18.99
N PRO A 191 -26.05 18.99 -17.69
CA PRO A 191 -26.50 20.25 -17.09
C PRO A 191 -25.38 21.28 -16.93
N ARG A 192 -24.10 20.86 -16.92
CA ARG A 192 -22.95 21.75 -16.69
C ARG A 192 -22.45 22.47 -17.95
N ARG A 193 -23.09 22.31 -19.11
CA ARG A 193 -22.72 22.98 -20.38
C ARG A 193 -22.60 24.50 -20.28
N ARG A 194 -23.54 25.17 -19.60
CA ARG A 194 -23.52 26.63 -19.41
C ARG A 194 -22.32 27.07 -18.57
N ALA A 195 -22.02 26.33 -17.50
CA ALA A 195 -20.86 26.58 -16.66
C ALA A 195 -19.54 26.33 -17.41
N PHE A 196 -19.49 25.31 -18.29
CA PHE A 196 -18.33 25.06 -19.13
C PHE A 196 -18.06 26.19 -20.13
N ARG A 197 -19.10 26.75 -20.75
CA ARG A 197 -18.94 27.92 -21.64
C ARG A 197 -18.34 29.12 -20.89
N ARG A 198 -18.80 29.39 -19.66
CA ARG A 198 -18.20 30.44 -18.81
C ARG A 198 -16.73 30.13 -18.49
N PHE A 199 -16.41 28.88 -18.18
CA PHE A 199 -15.04 28.45 -17.95
C PHE A 199 -14.14 28.72 -19.18
N LEU A 200 -14.59 28.38 -20.38
CA LEU A 200 -13.86 28.68 -21.62
C LEU A 200 -13.67 30.19 -21.83
N LYS A 201 -14.71 31.02 -21.59
CA LYS A 201 -14.57 32.47 -21.66
C LYS A 201 -13.51 33.00 -20.69
N THR A 202 -13.46 32.50 -19.45
CA THR A 202 -12.41 32.88 -18.49
C THR A 202 -11.00 32.46 -18.92
N LYS A 203 -10.88 31.46 -19.79
CA LYS A 203 -9.60 31.03 -20.34
C LYS A 203 -9.20 31.88 -21.55
N ILE A 204 -10.11 32.10 -22.49
CA ILE A 204 -9.89 32.98 -23.64
C ILE A 204 -9.47 34.38 -23.17
N ALA A 205 -10.14 34.94 -22.17
CA ALA A 205 -9.78 36.24 -21.60
C ALA A 205 -8.34 36.26 -21.02
N LYS A 206 -7.92 35.17 -20.36
CA LYS A 206 -6.55 35.02 -19.86
C LYS A 206 -5.54 34.90 -20.99
N ASP A 207 -5.85 34.09 -22.00
CA ASP A 207 -4.96 33.85 -23.15
C ASP A 207 -4.77 35.16 -23.94
N MET A 208 -5.85 35.93 -24.16
CA MET A 208 -5.80 37.28 -24.75
C MET A 208 -4.96 38.24 -23.91
N HIS A 209 -5.14 38.25 -22.60
CA HIS A 209 -4.32 39.08 -21.70
C HIS A 209 -2.85 38.69 -21.75
N THR A 210 -2.52 37.39 -21.76
CA THR A 210 -1.13 36.93 -21.87
C THR A 210 -0.50 37.24 -23.22
N ALA A 211 -1.26 37.14 -24.31
CA ALA A 211 -0.79 37.49 -25.65
C ALA A 211 -0.56 39.00 -25.78
N ALA A 212 -1.47 39.81 -25.25
CA ALA A 212 -1.28 41.26 -25.15
C ALA A 212 -0.01 41.58 -24.34
N MET A 213 0.15 40.94 -23.17
CA MET A 213 1.33 41.08 -22.31
C MET A 213 2.63 40.77 -23.04
N GLN A 214 2.70 39.63 -23.74
CA GLN A 214 3.87 39.25 -24.54
C GLN A 214 4.15 40.27 -25.64
N SER A 215 3.13 40.69 -26.39
CA SER A 215 3.31 41.65 -27.48
C SER A 215 3.78 43.04 -27.03
N ALA A 216 3.42 43.47 -25.82
CA ALA A 216 3.92 44.74 -25.28
C ALA A 216 5.35 44.60 -24.75
N LEU A 217 5.69 43.46 -24.12
CA LEU A 217 7.07 43.16 -23.74
C LEU A 217 8.00 43.14 -24.94
N ASP A 218 7.58 42.51 -26.05
CA ASP A 218 8.34 42.46 -27.30
C ASP A 218 8.52 43.86 -27.93
N LYS A 219 7.57 44.77 -27.70
CA LYS A 219 7.63 46.18 -28.12
C LYS A 219 8.35 47.09 -27.11
N GLY A 220 8.78 46.55 -25.97
CA GLY A 220 9.44 47.31 -24.90
C GLY A 220 8.51 48.23 -24.10
N GLU A 221 7.19 48.08 -24.23
CA GLU A 221 6.18 48.88 -23.52
C GLU A 221 5.66 48.13 -22.27
N GLN A 222 5.50 48.86 -21.15
CA GLN A 222 4.85 48.31 -19.96
C GLN A 222 3.33 48.44 -20.09
N LEU A 223 2.62 47.31 -20.17
CA LEU A 223 1.16 47.30 -20.16
C LEU A 223 0.62 47.73 -18.78
N GLN A 224 -0.12 48.84 -18.77
CA GLN A 224 -1.00 49.28 -17.67
C GLN A 224 -2.45 48.79 -17.88
N ALA A 225 -2.66 47.70 -18.64
CA ALA A 225 -4.02 47.26 -18.95
C ALA A 225 -4.63 46.47 -17.78
N ASP A 226 -5.86 46.83 -17.42
CA ASP A 226 -6.68 46.07 -16.48
C ASP A 226 -6.95 44.65 -17.02
N PRO A 227 -7.09 43.62 -16.16
CA PRO A 227 -7.37 42.27 -16.57
C PRO A 227 -8.63 42.19 -17.46
N VAL A 228 -8.52 41.60 -18.65
CA VAL A 228 -9.67 41.40 -19.55
C VAL A 228 -10.72 40.55 -18.82
N ASP A 229 -11.90 41.11 -18.62
CA ASP A 229 -13.00 40.42 -17.95
C ASP A 229 -13.61 39.33 -18.83
N ALA A 230 -13.99 38.21 -18.21
CA ALA A 230 -14.55 37.05 -18.92
C ALA A 230 -15.88 37.33 -19.63
N GLU A 231 -16.56 38.41 -19.27
CA GLU A 231 -17.84 38.84 -19.88
C GLU A 231 -17.65 39.61 -21.19
N SER A 232 -16.44 40.14 -21.44
CA SER A 232 -16.10 40.86 -22.67
C SER A 232 -15.88 39.94 -23.89
N VAL A 233 -15.75 38.63 -23.66
CA VAL A 233 -15.52 37.63 -24.71
C VAL A 233 -16.82 37.34 -25.46
N THR A 234 -16.82 37.63 -26.77
CA THR A 234 -17.98 37.42 -27.64
C THR A 234 -18.25 35.93 -27.86
N ASP A 235 -19.51 35.60 -28.18
CA ASP A 235 -19.89 34.21 -28.44
C ASP A 235 -19.27 33.67 -29.73
N ASP A 236 -18.95 34.53 -30.70
CA ASP A 236 -18.27 34.15 -31.94
C ASP A 236 -16.82 33.70 -31.69
N GLN A 237 -16.07 34.44 -30.87
CA GLN A 237 -14.72 34.07 -30.42
C GLN A 237 -14.72 32.71 -29.71
N LEU A 238 -15.75 32.42 -28.91
CA LEU A 238 -15.91 31.14 -28.25
C LEU A 238 -16.16 29.99 -29.26
N ILE A 239 -16.97 30.22 -30.28
CA ILE A 239 -17.26 29.21 -31.32
C ILE A 239 -16.01 28.90 -32.13
N ASP A 240 -15.23 29.91 -32.50
CA ASP A 240 -13.98 29.73 -33.23
C ASP A 240 -12.93 29.02 -32.39
N TYR A 241 -12.84 29.34 -31.09
CA TYR A 241 -11.99 28.60 -30.16
C TYR A 241 -12.38 27.11 -30.09
N LEU A 242 -13.69 26.79 -30.05
CA LEU A 242 -14.17 25.41 -30.10
C LEU A 242 -13.91 24.72 -31.46
N ARG A 243 -13.81 25.47 -32.57
CA ARG A 243 -13.35 24.92 -33.86
C ARG A 243 -11.88 24.57 -33.81
N MET A 244 -11.03 25.42 -33.25
CA MET A 244 -9.60 25.14 -33.07
C MET A 244 -9.38 23.90 -32.19
N LEU A 245 -10.09 23.80 -31.07
CA LEU A 245 -10.01 22.64 -30.17
C LEU A 245 -10.50 21.32 -30.78
N ARG A 246 -11.32 21.35 -31.85
CA ARG A 246 -11.67 20.13 -32.59
C ARG A 246 -10.52 19.57 -33.42
N HIS A 247 -9.57 20.41 -33.80
CA HIS A 247 -8.35 19.96 -34.47
C HIS A 247 -7.32 19.43 -33.46
N ASN A 248 -7.28 20.00 -32.24
CA ASN A 248 -6.44 19.51 -31.15
C ASN A 248 -7.25 18.85 -30.03
N ASN A 249 -7.52 17.55 -30.20
CA ASN A 249 -8.30 16.77 -29.23
C ASN A 249 -7.63 16.66 -27.85
N GLN A 250 -6.29 16.70 -27.78
CA GLN A 250 -5.58 16.57 -26.51
C GLN A 250 -5.84 17.78 -25.60
N ASP A 251 -5.72 19.00 -26.14
CA ASP A 251 -6.03 20.23 -25.40
C ASP A 251 -7.49 20.27 -24.96
N LEU A 252 -8.40 19.76 -25.81
CA LEU A 252 -9.81 19.63 -25.46
C LEU A 252 -10.01 18.68 -24.28
N TYR A 253 -9.38 17.50 -24.29
CA TYR A 253 -9.46 16.55 -23.19
C TYR A 253 -8.86 17.09 -21.90
N ASP A 254 -7.74 17.81 -21.98
CA ASP A 254 -7.14 18.50 -20.84
C ASP A 254 -8.11 19.55 -20.26
N MET A 255 -8.76 20.34 -21.11
CA MET A 255 -9.73 21.35 -20.65
C MET A 255 -10.98 20.73 -20.03
N VAL A 256 -11.51 19.66 -20.63
CA VAL A 256 -12.66 18.93 -20.10
C VAL A 256 -12.29 18.24 -18.79
N GLY A 257 -11.13 17.60 -18.72
CA GLY A 257 -10.58 16.96 -17.53
C GLY A 257 -10.39 17.94 -16.38
N ARG A 258 -9.91 19.16 -16.65
CA ARG A 258 -9.79 20.23 -15.65
C ARG A 258 -11.15 20.71 -15.13
N PHE A 259 -12.15 20.84 -16.00
CA PHE A 259 -13.47 21.33 -15.62
C PHE A 259 -14.29 20.29 -14.82
N LEU A 260 -14.18 19.02 -15.23
CA LEU A 260 -14.86 17.90 -14.59
C LEU A 260 -14.02 17.27 -13.46
N ASP A 261 -12.79 17.74 -13.25
CA ASP A 261 -11.80 17.21 -12.29
C ASP A 261 -11.64 15.69 -12.43
N LEU A 262 -11.45 15.23 -13.68
CA LEU A 262 -11.25 13.82 -14.02
C LEU A 262 -9.81 13.40 -13.74
N ALA A 263 -9.63 12.14 -13.36
CA ALA A 263 -8.30 11.56 -13.27
C ALA A 263 -7.67 11.41 -14.67
N PRO A 264 -6.35 11.66 -14.81
CA PRO A 264 -5.67 11.49 -16.09
C PRO A 264 -5.74 10.02 -16.52
N ILE A 265 -6.09 9.81 -17.79
CA ILE A 265 -6.13 8.50 -18.42
C ILE A 265 -4.90 8.41 -19.32
N ARG A 266 -4.22 7.27 -19.32
CA ARG A 266 -3.14 7.04 -20.28
C ARG A 266 -3.73 7.10 -21.70
N PRO A 267 -3.21 7.92 -22.62
CA PRO A 267 -3.63 7.83 -24.01
C PRO A 267 -3.34 6.40 -24.49
N PRO A 268 -4.16 5.83 -25.38
CA PRO A 268 -3.89 4.52 -25.94
C PRO A 268 -2.48 4.55 -26.56
N SER A 269 -1.61 3.62 -26.15
CA SER A 269 -0.31 3.45 -26.77
C SER A 269 -0.55 3.13 -28.24
N LEU A 270 -0.23 4.07 -29.12
CA LEU A 270 -0.18 3.78 -30.54
C LEU A 270 0.97 2.79 -30.75
N ASP A 271 0.67 1.61 -31.31
CA ASP A 271 1.69 0.66 -31.75
C ASP A 271 2.63 1.36 -32.74
N THR A 272 3.80 1.73 -32.25
CA THR A 272 4.85 2.45 -32.98
C THR A 272 5.39 1.65 -34.17
N SER A 273 5.03 0.37 -34.28
CA SER A 273 5.32 -0.49 -35.43
C SER A 273 4.56 -0.10 -36.71
N SER A 274 3.49 0.71 -36.59
CA SER A 274 2.64 1.11 -37.72
C SER A 274 2.82 2.57 -38.17
N LEU A 275 3.62 3.36 -37.44
CA LEU A 275 3.88 4.77 -37.72
C LEU A 275 5.06 4.94 -38.68
N GLN A 276 4.91 5.80 -39.69
CA GLN A 276 5.96 6.11 -40.66
C GLN A 276 7.21 6.65 -39.94
N PRO A 277 8.43 6.32 -40.42
CA PRO A 277 9.66 6.88 -39.85
C PRO A 277 9.63 8.41 -39.97
N GLY A 278 9.45 9.12 -38.86
CA GLY A 278 9.45 10.59 -38.80
C GLY A 278 8.19 11.24 -38.24
N SER A 279 7.07 10.52 -38.08
CA SER A 279 5.90 11.08 -37.40
C SER A 279 6.07 10.99 -35.87
N LYS A 280 6.57 12.07 -35.25
CA LYS A 280 6.52 12.21 -33.79
C LYS A 280 5.10 12.62 -33.40
N VAL A 281 4.33 11.67 -32.86
CA VAL A 281 3.13 12.03 -32.12
C VAL A 281 3.61 12.34 -30.70
N ASP A 282 3.71 13.63 -30.37
CA ASP A 282 4.05 14.09 -29.02
C ASP A 282 2.84 13.86 -28.09
N LEU A 283 2.54 12.59 -27.79
CA LEU A 283 1.62 12.24 -26.71
C LEU A 283 2.31 12.53 -25.39
N ARG A 284 1.85 13.56 -24.68
CA ARG A 284 2.27 13.81 -23.30
C ARG A 284 1.76 12.67 -22.43
N GLU A 285 2.63 11.71 -22.12
CA GLU A 285 2.27 10.62 -21.21
C GLU A 285 2.04 11.18 -19.80
N PRO A 286 0.90 10.87 -19.18
CA PRO A 286 0.65 11.31 -17.82
C PRO A 286 1.66 10.63 -16.89
N SER A 287 2.46 11.42 -16.20
CA SER A 287 3.43 10.92 -15.21
C SER A 287 2.75 10.36 -13.95
N ASN A 288 1.41 10.34 -13.90
CA ASN A 288 0.63 9.90 -12.75
C ASN A 288 0.73 8.37 -12.58
N PRO A 289 1.17 7.88 -11.41
CA PRO A 289 1.25 6.44 -11.15
C PRO A 289 -0.08 5.70 -11.16
N TYR A 290 -1.19 6.43 -11.11
CA TYR A 290 -2.55 5.89 -11.06
C TYR A 290 -3.27 5.96 -12.42
N ALA A 291 -2.58 6.32 -13.51
CA ALA A 291 -3.20 6.45 -14.83
C ALA A 291 -3.70 5.11 -15.41
N GLU A 292 -3.06 3.99 -15.05
CA GLU A 292 -3.39 2.65 -15.59
C GLU A 292 -4.56 1.99 -14.89
N HIS A 293 -4.53 1.94 -13.56
CA HIS A 293 -5.53 1.24 -12.74
C HIS A 293 -6.59 2.19 -12.16
N GLY A 294 -6.44 3.49 -12.39
CA GLY A 294 -7.28 4.53 -11.82
C GLY A 294 -6.77 5.04 -10.47
N PRO A 295 -7.24 6.22 -10.05
CA PRO A 295 -6.93 6.77 -8.74
C PRO A 295 -7.45 5.85 -7.62
N PRO A 296 -6.77 5.79 -6.47
CA PRO A 296 -7.25 5.02 -5.34
C PRO A 296 -8.54 5.57 -4.77
N VAL A 297 -9.50 4.68 -4.48
CA VAL A 297 -10.79 5.03 -3.86
C VAL A 297 -10.64 5.64 -2.46
N THR A 298 -9.49 5.41 -1.82
CA THR A 298 -9.13 5.91 -0.50
C THR A 298 -7.74 6.56 -0.54
N HIS A 299 -7.30 7.14 0.57
CA HIS A 299 -5.94 7.65 0.69
C HIS A 299 -4.91 6.55 0.32
N PRO A 300 -3.78 6.83 -0.34
CA PRO A 300 -2.88 5.77 -0.80
C PRO A 300 -2.20 4.96 0.32
N SER A 301 -2.32 5.38 1.58
CA SER A 301 -1.94 4.57 2.76
C SER A 301 -3.08 3.71 3.32
N ALA A 302 -4.32 3.95 2.90
CA ALA A 302 -5.57 3.39 3.43
C ALA A 302 -5.71 3.48 4.98
N GLY A 303 -4.91 4.32 5.65
CA GLY A 303 -4.87 4.43 7.11
C GLY A 303 -4.28 3.22 7.84
N LEU A 304 -3.54 2.33 7.15
CA LEU A 304 -2.99 1.10 7.74
C LEU A 304 -1.63 1.32 8.43
N SER A 305 -0.73 2.06 7.77
CA SER A 305 0.57 2.46 8.31
C SER A 305 0.81 3.94 8.03
N TYR A 306 1.44 4.60 9.01
CA TYR A 306 1.79 6.03 8.97
C TYR A 306 3.32 6.24 8.93
N LEU A 307 4.08 5.15 8.77
CA LEU A 307 5.52 5.24 8.58
C LEU A 307 5.82 5.83 7.20
N ARG A 308 6.72 6.81 7.15
CA ARG A 308 7.17 7.44 5.89
C ARG A 308 8.24 6.61 5.19
N THR A 309 9.10 5.95 5.96
CA THR A 309 10.24 5.19 5.45
C THR A 309 10.60 4.05 6.40
N SER A 310 11.17 2.98 5.85
CA SER A 310 11.80 1.86 6.58
C SER A 310 13.34 1.89 6.47
N MET A 311 13.92 3.05 6.18
CA MET A 311 15.37 3.27 6.15
C MET A 311 15.95 3.40 7.56
N TYR A 312 15.75 2.36 8.36
CA TYR A 312 16.37 2.18 9.67
C TYR A 312 16.97 0.77 9.73
N MET A 313 17.95 0.58 10.60
CA MET A 313 18.55 -0.73 10.88
C MET A 313 18.17 -1.16 12.28
N GLU A 314 17.63 -2.38 12.41
CA GLU A 314 17.30 -2.97 13.70
C GLU A 314 18.60 -3.40 14.39
N ASN A 315 18.81 -2.90 15.60
CA ASN A 315 19.99 -3.28 16.38
C ASN A 315 19.69 -4.54 17.18
N HIS A 316 20.28 -5.68 16.78
CA HIS A 316 20.14 -6.92 17.51
C HIS A 316 20.93 -6.86 18.82
N PRO A 317 20.38 -7.31 19.97
CA PRO A 317 21.06 -7.19 21.27
C PRO A 317 22.46 -7.81 21.34
N ILE A 318 22.69 -8.91 20.60
CA ILE A 318 23.95 -9.66 20.60
C ILE A 318 24.80 -9.39 19.34
N TYR A 319 24.15 -9.33 18.18
CA TYR A 319 24.84 -9.33 16.88
C TYR A 319 25.05 -7.91 16.33
N GLY A 320 24.46 -6.91 16.97
CA GLY A 320 24.53 -5.53 16.51
C GLY A 320 23.58 -5.23 15.34
N PRO A 321 23.86 -4.18 14.55
CA PRO A 321 22.97 -3.71 13.50
C PRO A 321 22.78 -4.77 12.41
N GLN A 322 21.53 -5.12 12.15
CA GLN A 322 21.16 -6.09 11.13
C GLN A 322 21.10 -5.44 9.75
N LYS A 323 21.52 -6.20 8.73
CA LYS A 323 21.49 -5.76 7.33
C LYS A 323 20.07 -5.70 6.78
N ASP A 324 19.25 -6.71 7.09
CA ASP A 324 17.87 -6.84 6.64
C ASP A 324 16.92 -6.78 7.85
N HIS A 325 15.71 -6.27 7.62
CA HIS A 325 14.62 -6.34 8.60
C HIS A 325 14.24 -7.78 8.93
N ALA A 326 13.72 -7.99 10.15
CA ALA A 326 13.33 -9.31 10.63
C ALA A 326 12.41 -10.06 9.65
N PRO A 327 12.72 -11.32 9.30
CA PRO A 327 11.89 -12.10 8.39
C PRO A 327 10.61 -12.58 9.08
N VAL A 328 9.59 -12.85 8.27
CA VAL A 328 8.25 -13.23 8.72
C VAL A 328 7.86 -14.57 8.13
N GLN A 329 7.24 -15.42 8.94
CA GLN A 329 6.74 -16.71 8.49
C GLN A 329 5.43 -16.52 7.70
N ALA A 330 5.47 -16.93 6.44
CA ALA A 330 4.34 -16.93 5.50
C ALA A 330 3.75 -18.34 5.36
N ARG A 331 2.44 -18.45 5.18
CA ARG A 331 1.77 -19.72 4.86
C ARG A 331 1.58 -19.87 3.36
N VAL A 332 1.82 -21.05 2.81
CA VAL A 332 1.52 -21.34 1.41
C VAL A 332 0.02 -21.62 1.28
N LEU A 333 -0.69 -20.79 0.49
CA LEU A 333 -2.13 -20.93 0.28
C LEU A 333 -2.43 -21.71 -0.99
N THR A 334 -1.80 -21.33 -2.08
CA THR A 334 -1.88 -22.04 -3.36
C THR A 334 -0.48 -22.27 -3.90
N PRO A 335 -0.15 -23.52 -4.30
CA PRO A 335 1.14 -23.81 -4.88
C PRO A 335 1.25 -23.17 -6.27
N ARG A 336 2.48 -23.03 -6.74
CA ARG A 336 2.81 -22.55 -8.07
C ARG A 336 2.26 -23.50 -9.12
N ARG A 337 1.71 -22.93 -10.21
CA ARG A 337 1.28 -23.70 -11.38
C ARG A 337 2.11 -23.27 -12.58
N PRO A 338 3.26 -23.93 -12.84
CA PRO A 338 4.14 -23.53 -13.93
C PRO A 338 3.45 -23.61 -15.30
N ALA A 339 2.57 -24.59 -15.50
CA ALA A 339 1.79 -24.74 -16.74
C ALA A 339 0.86 -23.55 -17.05
N GLN A 340 0.47 -22.77 -16.03
CA GLN A 340 -0.40 -21.59 -16.18
C GLN A 340 0.35 -20.28 -15.92
N ALA A 341 1.68 -20.32 -15.79
CA ALA A 341 2.51 -19.18 -15.38
C ALA A 341 2.00 -18.45 -14.12
N ARG A 342 1.32 -19.17 -13.21
CA ARG A 342 0.73 -18.58 -12.00
C ARG A 342 1.70 -18.73 -10.82
N PRO A 343 2.12 -17.60 -10.19
CA PRO A 343 2.97 -17.65 -9.00
C PRO A 343 2.22 -18.29 -7.83
N ALA A 344 2.96 -18.76 -6.83
CA ALA A 344 2.35 -19.26 -5.60
C ALA A 344 1.78 -18.08 -4.79
N MET A 345 0.65 -18.30 -4.11
CA MET A 345 0.07 -17.30 -3.21
C MET A 345 0.42 -17.63 -1.76
N LEU A 346 0.91 -16.61 -1.06
CA LEU A 346 1.37 -16.69 0.31
C LEU A 346 0.50 -15.83 1.23
N GLY A 347 0.14 -16.35 2.39
CA GLY A 347 -0.50 -15.61 3.46
C GLY A 347 0.55 -15.02 4.40
N VAL A 348 0.71 -13.69 4.39
CA VAL A 348 1.67 -12.94 5.20
C VAL A 348 0.92 -11.96 6.08
N ALA A 349 1.06 -12.08 7.41
CA ALA A 349 0.46 -11.17 8.38
C ALA A 349 -1.07 -10.94 8.24
N GLY A 350 -1.80 -11.86 7.58
CA GLY A 350 -3.24 -11.73 7.30
C GLY A 350 -3.59 -11.22 5.90
N PHE A 351 -2.59 -10.80 5.12
CA PHE A 351 -2.74 -10.44 3.71
C PHE A 351 -2.30 -11.57 2.79
N VAL A 352 -2.82 -11.56 1.56
CA VAL A 352 -2.43 -12.50 0.52
C VAL A 352 -1.52 -11.79 -0.48
N ALA A 353 -0.35 -12.35 -0.72
CA ALA A 353 0.66 -11.82 -1.64
C ALA A 353 1.24 -12.92 -2.52
N THR A 354 1.80 -12.55 -3.66
CA THR A 354 2.45 -13.49 -4.58
C THR A 354 3.92 -13.68 -4.24
N THR A 355 4.49 -14.83 -4.60
CA THR A 355 5.95 -15.05 -4.52
C THR A 355 6.72 -14.01 -5.36
N PRO A 356 7.97 -13.68 -4.98
CA PRO A 356 8.83 -12.80 -5.77
C PRO A 356 9.00 -13.31 -7.20
N LEU A 357 9.15 -12.39 -8.15
CA LEU A 357 9.44 -12.69 -9.57
C LEU A 357 10.97 -12.78 -9.76
N GLY A 358 11.43 -13.65 -10.68
CA GLY A 358 12.85 -13.80 -11.06
C GLY A 358 13.56 -15.02 -10.46
N ASP A 359 14.85 -15.20 -10.75
CA ASP A 359 15.68 -16.32 -10.27
C ASP A 359 16.04 -16.14 -8.79
N THR A 360 15.08 -16.46 -7.93
CA THR A 360 15.20 -16.41 -6.47
C THR A 360 15.27 -17.81 -5.90
N VAL A 361 15.75 -17.97 -4.65
CA VAL A 361 15.89 -19.29 -4.00
C VAL A 361 14.54 -20.02 -3.94
N SER A 362 13.45 -19.26 -3.77
CA SER A 362 12.09 -19.77 -3.82
C SER A 362 11.63 -20.18 -5.23
N ASN A 363 12.19 -19.59 -6.29
CA ASN A 363 11.84 -19.91 -7.68
C ASN A 363 12.71 -21.00 -8.32
N ILE A 364 13.92 -21.23 -7.79
CA ILE A 364 14.77 -22.36 -8.19
C ILE A 364 14.09 -23.68 -7.77
N ARG A 365 14.11 -24.68 -8.66
CA ARG A 365 13.40 -25.98 -8.61
C ARG A 365 13.71 -26.88 -7.38
N SER A 366 14.32 -26.38 -6.31
CA SER A 366 14.67 -27.18 -5.13
C SER A 366 13.69 -27.06 -3.95
N THR A 367 12.72 -26.12 -3.98
CA THR A 367 11.76 -25.95 -2.86
C THR A 367 10.41 -26.61 -3.13
N SER A 368 10.32 -27.91 -2.81
CA SER A 368 9.10 -28.73 -2.98
C SER A 368 7.83 -28.12 -2.37
N LEU A 369 7.99 -27.32 -1.31
CA LEU A 369 6.91 -26.70 -0.54
C LEU A 369 6.06 -25.69 -1.32
N LEU A 370 6.61 -25.05 -2.35
CA LEU A 370 5.88 -24.06 -3.15
C LEU A 370 5.26 -24.66 -4.40
N ASP A 371 5.73 -25.80 -4.88
CA ASP A 371 5.29 -26.41 -6.14
C ASP A 371 4.15 -27.41 -5.95
N LYS A 372 4.05 -28.05 -4.78
CA LYS A 372 3.04 -29.06 -4.49
C LYS A 372 2.47 -28.89 -3.09
N VAL A 373 1.19 -29.21 -2.93
CA VAL A 373 0.58 -29.34 -1.60
C VAL A 373 1.02 -30.67 -1.02
N ASP A 374 1.72 -30.63 0.10
CA ASP A 374 2.09 -31.80 0.87
C ASP A 374 1.12 -31.98 2.05
N PRO A 375 0.23 -32.99 2.02
CA PRO A 375 -0.73 -33.23 3.09
C PRO A 375 -0.08 -33.78 4.37
N SER A 376 1.17 -34.25 4.32
CA SER A 376 1.87 -34.77 5.51
C SER A 376 2.28 -33.67 6.51
N ILE A 377 2.36 -32.42 6.04
CA ILE A 377 2.79 -31.29 6.86
C ILE A 377 1.61 -30.78 7.69
N VAL A 378 1.64 -31.08 9.00
CA VAL A 378 0.61 -30.63 9.94
C VAL A 378 0.54 -29.10 9.97
N GLY A 379 -0.65 -28.57 9.69
CA GLY A 379 -0.88 -27.13 9.65
C GLY A 379 -0.39 -26.44 8.36
N GLY A 380 0.06 -27.20 7.35
CA GLY A 380 0.44 -26.71 6.03
C GLY A 380 1.85 -26.13 5.94
N GLY A 381 2.37 -26.04 4.72
CA GLY A 381 3.70 -25.51 4.42
C GLY A 381 3.86 -24.05 4.84
N LYS A 382 4.96 -23.76 5.55
CA LYS A 382 5.32 -22.41 5.99
C LYS A 382 6.72 -22.07 5.49
N VAL A 383 6.89 -20.83 5.03
CA VAL A 383 8.15 -20.35 4.46
C VAL A 383 8.50 -19.00 5.05
N TRP A 384 9.76 -18.79 5.41
CA TRP A 384 10.26 -17.50 5.88
C TRP A 384 10.49 -16.55 4.71
N MET A 385 9.80 -15.41 4.74
CA MET A 385 9.83 -14.37 3.71
C MET A 385 10.16 -13.02 4.34
N ARG A 386 10.73 -12.11 3.56
CA ARG A 386 10.90 -10.71 3.96
C ARG A 386 9.90 -9.86 3.21
N VAL A 387 9.29 -8.89 3.90
CA VAL A 387 8.40 -7.92 3.26
C VAL A 387 9.23 -6.73 2.81
N GLN A 388 9.22 -6.43 1.51
CA GLN A 388 10.04 -5.35 0.95
C GLN A 388 9.26 -4.04 0.87
N LYS A 389 8.07 -4.08 0.29
CA LYS A 389 7.23 -2.90 0.08
C LYS A 389 5.75 -3.24 0.17
N ALA A 390 4.95 -2.24 0.49
CA ALA A 390 3.49 -2.31 0.47
C ALA A 390 2.93 -1.08 -0.25
N SER A 391 1.95 -1.31 -1.12
CA SER A 391 1.18 -0.26 -1.79
C SER A 391 -0.30 -0.60 -1.79
N VAL A 392 -1.14 0.43 -1.90
CA VAL A 392 -2.60 0.26 -2.05
C VAL A 392 -2.95 0.31 -3.54
N ASP A 393 -3.87 -0.54 -3.99
CA ASP A 393 -4.41 -0.50 -5.34
C ASP A 393 -5.58 0.48 -5.50
N SER A 394 -6.02 0.70 -6.73
CA SER A 394 -7.15 1.60 -7.03
C SER A 394 -8.43 1.20 -6.27
N GLU A 395 -8.68 -0.11 -6.16
CA GLU A 395 -9.81 -0.70 -5.42
C GLU A 395 -9.65 -0.70 -3.88
N GLY A 396 -8.51 -0.22 -3.35
CA GLY A 396 -8.23 -0.24 -1.92
C GLY A 396 -7.68 -1.59 -1.40
N ARG A 397 -7.26 -2.49 -2.29
CA ARG A 397 -6.58 -3.74 -1.94
C ARG A 397 -5.11 -3.47 -1.59
N MET A 398 -4.59 -4.15 -0.58
CA MET A 398 -3.17 -4.08 -0.22
C MET A 398 -2.35 -5.02 -1.10
N VAL A 399 -1.38 -4.46 -1.81
CA VAL A 399 -0.40 -5.21 -2.59
C VAL A 399 0.93 -5.19 -1.85
N VAL A 400 1.29 -6.34 -1.31
CA VAL A 400 2.54 -6.54 -0.57
C VAL A 400 3.53 -7.25 -1.50
N THR A 401 4.71 -6.69 -1.66
CA THR A 401 5.80 -7.33 -2.40
C THR A 401 6.74 -8.03 -1.43
N LEU A 402 6.93 -9.32 -1.68
CA LEU A 402 7.76 -10.19 -0.86
C LEU A 402 9.11 -10.41 -1.54
N LEU A 403 10.12 -10.67 -0.71
CA LEU A 403 11.43 -11.17 -1.11
C LEU A 403 11.77 -12.40 -0.28
N ASP A 404 12.68 -13.22 -0.79
CA ASP A 404 13.21 -14.33 -0.01
C ASP A 404 14.00 -13.80 1.18
N ALA A 405 13.79 -14.41 2.35
CA ALA A 405 14.62 -14.13 3.51
C ALA A 405 16.00 -14.78 3.36
N SER A 406 17.04 -14.05 3.76
CA SER A 406 18.41 -14.57 3.81
C SER A 406 18.52 -15.72 4.81
N LEU A 407 19.48 -16.62 4.63
CA LEU A 407 19.69 -17.75 5.54
C LEU A 407 20.07 -17.26 6.95
N GLU A 408 20.92 -16.24 7.04
CA GLU A 408 21.36 -15.65 8.29
C GLU A 408 20.18 -15.02 9.06
N SER A 409 19.35 -14.20 8.39
CA SER A 409 18.19 -13.59 9.05
C SER A 409 17.17 -14.62 9.52
N LYS A 410 16.99 -15.72 8.77
CA LYS A 410 16.13 -16.85 9.20
C LYS A 410 16.65 -17.49 10.48
N LEU A 411 17.95 -17.77 10.54
CA LEU A 411 18.59 -18.39 11.70
C LEU A 411 18.51 -17.49 12.94
N VAL A 412 18.81 -16.19 12.79
CA VAL A 412 18.68 -15.21 13.89
C VAL A 412 17.23 -15.13 14.40
N ALA A 413 16.25 -15.11 13.51
CA ALA A 413 14.84 -15.10 13.90
C ALA A 413 14.43 -16.39 14.63
N GLN A 414 14.92 -17.55 14.19
CA GLN A 414 14.67 -18.83 14.86
C GLN A 414 15.34 -18.92 16.23
N GLU A 415 16.50 -18.31 16.40
CA GLU A 415 17.18 -18.22 17.69
C GLU A 415 16.39 -17.37 18.69
N LEU A 416 15.84 -16.24 18.26
CA LEU A 416 14.97 -15.41 19.10
C LEU A 416 13.67 -16.13 19.52
N LEU A 417 13.17 -17.04 18.68
CA LEU A 417 12.02 -17.89 19.00
C LEU A 417 12.40 -19.09 19.90
N GLY A 418 13.70 -19.33 20.13
CA GLY A 418 14.18 -20.49 20.88
C GLY A 418 14.10 -21.82 20.12
N GLU A 419 13.87 -21.78 18.80
CA GLU A 419 13.79 -22.97 17.94
C GLU A 419 15.18 -23.47 17.52
N ALA A 420 16.17 -22.57 17.45
CA ALA A 420 17.54 -22.86 17.04
C ALA A 420 18.55 -22.20 17.99
N ALA A 421 19.76 -22.75 18.08
CA ALA A 421 20.89 -22.09 18.72
C ALA A 421 21.94 -21.76 17.65
N CYS A 422 22.26 -20.49 17.48
CA CYS A 422 23.24 -20.04 16.48
C CYS A 422 24.54 -19.59 17.16
N LEU A 423 24.42 -18.92 18.31
CA LEU A 423 25.55 -18.46 19.10
C LEU A 423 26.37 -19.63 19.66
N GLY A 424 27.66 -19.69 19.32
CA GLY A 424 28.62 -20.68 19.85
C GLY A 424 28.70 -22.01 19.09
N VAL A 425 27.71 -22.34 18.26
CA VAL A 425 27.70 -23.60 17.48
C VAL A 425 28.77 -23.60 16.38
N GLN A 426 28.96 -22.46 15.70
CA GLN A 426 30.03 -22.32 14.70
C GLN A 426 31.43 -22.38 15.31
N ARG A 427 31.64 -21.78 16.50
CA ARG A 427 32.91 -21.90 17.23
C ARG A 427 33.22 -23.33 17.63
N ALA A 428 32.21 -24.11 18.02
CA ALA A 428 32.39 -25.53 18.35
C ALA A 428 32.67 -26.40 17.11
N ALA A 429 32.04 -26.07 15.97
CA ALA A 429 32.29 -26.74 14.69
C ALA A 429 33.67 -26.40 14.11
N GLU A 430 34.08 -25.14 14.11
CA GLU A 430 35.42 -24.70 13.70
C GLU A 430 36.51 -25.23 14.65
N ALA A 431 36.24 -25.32 15.96
CA ALA A 431 37.17 -25.95 16.90
C ALA A 431 37.31 -27.46 16.67
N ARG A 432 36.26 -28.15 16.21
CA ARG A 432 36.30 -29.57 15.82
C ARG A 432 36.89 -29.81 14.42
N ALA A 433 36.77 -28.84 13.51
CA ALA A 433 37.22 -28.94 12.13
C ALA A 433 38.68 -28.50 11.90
N LYS A 434 39.36 -27.99 12.93
CA LYS A 434 40.83 -27.81 12.87
C LYS A 434 41.47 -29.21 12.74
N PRO A 435 42.16 -29.53 11.63
CA PRO A 435 42.94 -30.75 11.57
C PRO A 435 43.98 -30.70 12.69
N GLU A 436 43.98 -31.70 13.57
CA GLU A 436 45.00 -31.79 14.61
C GLU A 436 46.37 -31.72 13.94
N SER A 437 47.18 -30.72 14.30
CA SER A 437 48.50 -30.59 13.73
C SER A 437 49.34 -31.80 14.16
N ALA A 438 50.29 -32.25 13.32
CA ALA A 438 51.17 -33.36 13.68
C ALA A 438 51.94 -33.11 15.01
N THR A 439 52.10 -31.85 15.40
CA THR A 439 52.65 -31.41 16.69
C THR A 439 51.71 -31.66 17.86
N ASP A 440 50.40 -31.52 17.69
CA ASP A 440 49.41 -31.78 18.75
C ASP A 440 49.22 -33.28 18.99
N ILE A 441 49.29 -34.09 17.92
CA ILE A 441 49.30 -35.55 18.01
C ILE A 441 50.56 -36.04 18.74
N ARG A 442 51.75 -35.49 18.41
CA ARG A 442 53.01 -35.83 19.09
C ARG A 442 53.00 -35.49 20.59
N LYS A 443 52.33 -34.41 21.00
CA LYS A 443 52.19 -34.06 22.42
C LYS A 443 51.30 -35.04 23.20
N ARG A 444 50.26 -35.61 22.57
CA ARG A 444 49.40 -36.62 23.22
C ARG A 444 50.07 -37.98 23.38
N TYR A 445 50.97 -38.34 22.45
CA TYR A 445 51.70 -39.63 22.48
C TYR A 445 53.12 -39.53 23.04
N SER A 446 53.56 -38.35 23.47
CA SER A 446 54.80 -38.15 24.22
C SER A 446 54.61 -38.64 25.66
N ALA A 447 54.87 -39.93 25.89
CA ALA A 447 55.05 -40.47 27.24
C ALA A 447 56.10 -39.63 28.02
N PRO A 448 55.93 -39.41 29.33
CA PRO A 448 56.88 -38.61 30.10
C PRO A 448 58.21 -39.36 30.20
N THR A 449 59.23 -38.85 29.53
CA THR A 449 60.62 -39.29 29.73
C THR A 449 61.05 -38.91 31.14
N MET A 450 61.15 -39.92 32.00
CA MET A 450 61.84 -39.85 33.30
C MET A 450 63.31 -39.48 33.09
N SER A 451 63.69 -38.31 33.55
CA SER A 451 65.07 -37.81 33.71
C SER A 451 64.96 -36.57 34.62
N SER A 452 65.76 -36.35 35.66
CA SER A 452 67.11 -36.81 35.97
C SER A 452 67.39 -36.77 37.47
N ALA A 453 68.41 -37.54 37.84
CA ALA A 453 69.24 -37.57 39.03
C ALA A 453 69.24 -36.32 39.94
N LYS A 454 68.83 -36.52 41.20
CA LYS A 454 69.37 -35.79 42.35
C LYS A 454 70.48 -36.63 42.99
N GLY A 455 71.61 -35.98 43.20
CA GLY A 455 72.88 -36.58 43.61
C GLY A 455 72.82 -37.31 44.95
N TYR A 456 73.47 -38.47 44.98
CA TYR A 456 73.92 -39.15 46.18
C TYR A 456 75.17 -38.46 46.70
N GLY A 457 75.05 -37.78 47.84
CA GLY A 457 76.20 -37.41 48.67
C GLY A 457 76.55 -38.58 49.58
N PHE A 458 77.64 -39.28 49.26
CA PHE A 458 78.37 -40.12 50.21
C PHE A 458 79.43 -39.24 50.88
N GLY A 459 79.32 -39.05 52.21
CA GLY A 459 80.48 -38.76 53.04
C GLY A 459 81.33 -40.02 53.21
N PRO A 460 82.64 -39.87 53.44
CA PRO A 460 83.14 -40.16 54.79
C PRO A 460 84.30 -39.25 55.26
N SER A 461 84.45 -39.15 56.60
CA SER A 461 85.65 -38.93 57.45
C SER A 461 86.85 -38.16 56.85
N GLU A 462 87.28 -37.03 57.41
CA GLU A 462 87.94 -36.83 58.74
C GLU A 462 87.82 -35.39 59.23
#